data_AF-A0A6I4ISZ9-F1
#
_entry.id   AF-A0A6I4ISZ9-F1
#
_cell.length_a   1.000
_cell.length_b   1.000
_cell.length_c   1.000
_cell.angle_alpha   90.00
_cell.angle_beta   90.00
_cell.angle_gamma   90.00
#
_symmetry.space_group_name_H-M   'P 1'
#
loop_
_entity.id
_entity.type
_entity.pdbx_description
1 polymer ?
#
loop_
_entity_poly.entity_id
_entity_poly.type
_entity_poly.pdbx_seq_one_letter_code
_entity_poly.pdbx_strand_id
1 'polypeptide(L)'
;MKTFLTFLFLISLGFVNAQEKHETKKDSLVWTLITCEKGVEDAKIDAEKGIYECLSYGLIFETNPELDKFINEYREKKYGIITRNGSCVITEYSQCYSKTMKEIVFKKFGTDIFERSRKEAEALYLKK
;
A
#
# COMPACT_ATOMS: atom_id res chain seq x y z
N MET A 1 67.98 -5.35 22.78
CA MET A 1 67.39 -6.71 22.69
C MET A 1 66.12 -6.70 23.50
N LYS A 2 64.99 -7.07 22.88
CA LYS A 2 63.70 -7.50 23.47
C LYS A 2 63.31 -6.70 24.73
N THR A 3 62.28 -5.87 24.68
CA THR A 3 60.93 -6.43 24.87
C THR A 3 59.85 -5.36 24.71
N PHE A 4 58.67 -5.83 24.30
CA PHE A 4 57.36 -5.19 24.41
C PHE A 4 56.97 -4.14 23.37
N LEU A 5 57.16 -4.56 22.11
CA LEU A 5 56.23 -4.34 21.01
C LEU A 5 54.82 -4.89 21.33
N THR A 6 54.06 -4.29 22.24
CA THR A 6 52.63 -4.59 22.44
C THR A 6 51.94 -3.43 23.16
N PHE A 7 51.78 -2.29 22.47
CA PHE A 7 50.95 -1.18 22.96
C PHE A 7 49.85 -0.82 21.95
N LEU A 8 49.32 -1.83 21.25
CA LEU A 8 48.37 -1.67 20.15
C LEU A 8 47.28 -2.75 20.12
N PHE A 9 47.00 -3.39 21.26
CA PHE A 9 46.02 -4.47 21.35
C PHE A 9 45.08 -4.34 22.57
N LEU A 10 44.62 -3.11 22.86
CA LEU A 10 43.59 -2.88 23.89
C LEU A 10 42.49 -1.89 23.46
N ILE A 11 42.36 -1.57 22.17
CA ILE A 11 41.30 -0.71 21.64
C ILE A 11 40.46 -1.44 20.58
N SER A 12 40.17 -2.73 20.81
CA SER A 12 39.36 -3.53 19.86
C SER A 12 38.20 -4.31 20.48
N LEU A 13 37.78 -3.98 21.70
CA LEU A 13 36.60 -4.62 22.34
C LEU A 13 35.57 -3.62 22.89
N GLY A 14 35.48 -2.43 22.30
CA GLY A 14 34.46 -1.43 22.64
C GLY A 14 33.19 -1.46 21.77
N PHE A 15 33.12 -2.31 20.75
CA PHE A 15 31.95 -2.40 19.86
C PHE A 15 31.26 -3.76 20.00
N VAL A 16 30.57 -3.98 21.11
CA VAL A 16 29.54 -5.02 21.18
C VAL A 16 28.24 -4.34 21.59
N ASN A 17 27.30 -4.38 20.65
CA ASN A 17 25.98 -3.80 20.69
C ASN A 17 25.25 -4.18 21.99
N ALA A 18 25.00 -3.19 22.85
CA ALA A 18 23.80 -3.20 23.66
C ALA A 18 22.72 -2.45 22.86
N GLN A 19 22.26 -3.03 21.75
CA GLN A 19 20.86 -2.80 21.40
C GLN A 19 20.11 -3.52 22.51
N GLU A 20 19.70 -2.78 23.54
CA GLU A 20 18.63 -3.24 24.40
C GLU A 20 17.55 -3.78 23.47
N LYS A 21 17.22 -5.06 23.64
CA LYS A 21 15.98 -5.60 23.11
C LYS A 21 14.90 -4.84 23.86
N HIS A 22 14.60 -3.62 23.40
CA HIS A 22 13.40 -2.93 23.81
C HIS A 22 12.32 -3.88 23.33
N GLU A 23 11.76 -4.66 24.25
CA GLU A 23 10.50 -5.31 23.98
C GLU A 23 9.62 -4.16 23.53
N THR A 24 9.31 -4.13 22.23
CA THR A 24 8.27 -3.28 21.71
C THR A 24 7.03 -3.78 22.42
N LYS A 25 6.75 -3.22 23.60
CA LYS A 25 5.47 -3.32 24.24
C LYS A 25 4.54 -2.83 23.15
N LYS A 26 3.82 -3.75 22.51
CA LYS A 26 2.91 -3.42 21.42
C LYS A 26 2.03 -2.32 21.98
N ASP A 27 2.24 -1.11 21.51
CA ASP A 27 1.47 0.03 21.99
C ASP A 27 0.04 -0.25 21.53
N SER A 28 -0.78 -0.76 22.46
CA SER A 28 -1.79 -1.75 22.08
C SER A 28 -2.77 -1.17 21.07
N LEU A 29 -3.14 0.10 21.23
CA LEU A 29 -4.07 0.84 20.38
C LEU A 29 -3.69 0.89 18.89
N VAL A 30 -2.41 1.06 18.55
CA VAL A 30 -1.98 1.15 17.14
C VAL A 30 -2.00 -0.22 16.48
N TRP A 31 -1.63 -1.27 17.23
CA TRP A 31 -1.60 -2.63 16.71
C TRP A 31 -2.98 -3.29 16.66
N THR A 32 -3.93 -2.92 17.54
CA THR A 32 -5.30 -3.47 17.47
C THR A 32 -6.05 -3.03 16.21
N LEU A 33 -5.66 -1.89 15.59
CA LEU A 33 -6.34 -1.33 14.42
C LEU A 33 -5.75 -1.80 13.08
N ILE A 34 -4.51 -2.30 13.06
CA ILE A 34 -3.80 -2.69 11.83
C ILE A 34 -3.79 -4.22 11.73
N THR A 35 -4.96 -4.84 11.72
CA THR A 35 -5.12 -6.29 11.52
C THR A 35 -5.75 -6.61 10.17
N CYS A 36 -5.51 -7.83 9.68
CA CYS A 36 -6.12 -8.31 8.44
C CYS A 36 -7.65 -8.37 8.54
N GLU A 37 -8.18 -8.85 9.67
CA GLU A 37 -9.62 -8.95 9.93
C GLU A 37 -10.29 -7.59 9.83
N LYS A 38 -9.65 -6.55 10.40
CA LYS A 38 -10.15 -5.19 10.32
C LYS A 38 -10.14 -4.66 8.88
N GLY A 39 -9.09 -4.97 8.11
CA GLY A 39 -9.03 -4.63 6.69
C GLY A 39 -10.13 -5.28 5.85
N VAL A 40 -10.44 -6.55 6.13
CA VAL A 40 -11.56 -7.27 5.48
C VAL A 40 -12.91 -6.67 5.86
N GLU A 41 -13.12 -6.35 7.13
CA GLU A 41 -14.36 -5.73 7.63
C GLU A 41 -14.58 -4.36 6.97
N ASP A 42 -13.58 -3.49 7.00
CA ASP A 42 -13.67 -2.14 6.45
C ASP A 42 -13.91 -2.17 4.94
N ALA A 43 -13.24 -3.08 4.20
CA ALA A 43 -13.48 -3.23 2.77
C ALA A 43 -14.93 -3.61 2.44
N LYS A 44 -15.58 -4.42 3.28
CA LYS A 44 -17.00 -4.77 3.11
C LYS A 44 -17.91 -3.57 3.43
N ILE A 45 -17.65 -2.88 4.53
CA ILE A 45 -18.42 -1.69 4.94
C ILE A 45 -18.35 -0.60 3.86
N ASP A 46 -17.17 -0.36 3.29
CA ASP A 46 -17.00 0.64 2.24
C ASP A 46 -17.73 0.22 0.95
N ALA A 47 -17.62 -1.05 0.57
CA ALA A 47 -18.35 -1.58 -0.57
C ALA A 47 -19.88 -1.48 -0.43
N GLU A 48 -20.41 -1.68 0.78
CA GLU A 48 -21.83 -1.47 1.09
C GLU A 48 -22.27 -0.02 0.91
N LYS A 49 -21.36 0.94 1.19
CA LYS A 49 -21.57 2.37 0.93
C LYS A 49 -21.33 2.77 -0.53
N GLY A 50 -20.93 1.82 -1.39
CA GLY A 50 -20.62 2.09 -2.80
C GLY A 50 -19.22 2.69 -3.03
N ILE A 51 -18.33 2.62 -2.04
CA ILE A 51 -16.95 3.10 -2.11
C ILE A 51 -16.06 1.89 -2.42
N TYR A 52 -15.39 1.90 -3.58
CA TYR A 52 -14.51 0.79 -3.97
C TYR A 52 -13.06 1.27 -4.11
N GLU A 53 -12.37 1.43 -2.98
CA GLU A 53 -10.99 1.90 -2.96
C GLU A 53 -9.99 0.79 -3.31
N CYS A 54 -9.30 0.95 -4.43
CA CYS A 54 -8.27 0.05 -4.93
C CYS A 54 -6.90 0.71 -4.78
N LEU A 55 -6.12 0.22 -3.82
CA LEU A 55 -4.77 0.71 -3.57
C LEU A 55 -3.76 0.04 -4.50
N SER A 56 -2.95 0.85 -5.17
CA SER A 56 -1.74 0.41 -5.86
C SER A 56 -0.51 0.80 -5.04
N TYR A 57 0.46 -0.10 -4.91
CA TYR A 57 1.70 0.17 -4.18
C TYR A 57 2.89 0.23 -5.12
N GLY A 58 3.91 1.00 -4.74
CA GLY A 58 5.14 1.18 -5.51
C GLY A 58 5.23 2.51 -6.26
N LEU A 59 6.21 2.60 -7.17
CA LEU A 59 6.44 3.80 -7.97
C LEU A 59 5.40 3.88 -9.09
N ILE A 60 4.64 4.97 -9.12
CA ILE A 60 3.73 5.26 -10.23
C ILE A 60 4.54 5.85 -11.37
N PHE A 61 4.30 5.34 -12.58
CA PHE A 61 4.82 5.88 -13.82
C PHE A 61 3.65 6.39 -14.67
N GLU A 62 3.45 7.71 -14.68
CA GLU A 62 2.43 8.38 -15.49
C GLU A 62 3.06 8.88 -16.79
N THR A 63 2.65 8.29 -17.91
CA THR A 63 3.07 8.76 -19.24
C THR A 63 2.22 9.93 -19.73
N ASN A 64 0.97 10.02 -19.28
CA ASN A 64 0.06 11.11 -19.62
C ASN A 64 -0.82 11.45 -18.40
N PRO A 65 -0.35 12.34 -17.51
CA PRO A 65 -1.03 12.67 -16.27
C PRO A 65 -2.48 13.18 -16.45
N GLU A 66 -2.75 13.90 -17.53
CA GLU A 66 -4.09 14.43 -17.81
C GLU A 66 -5.09 13.32 -18.17
N LEU A 67 -4.66 12.38 -19.02
CA LEU A 67 -5.47 11.22 -19.38
C LEU A 67 -5.65 10.29 -18.17
N ASP A 68 -4.59 10.03 -17.41
CA ASP A 68 -4.65 9.18 -16.21
C ASP A 68 -5.62 9.76 -15.18
N LYS A 69 -5.58 11.08 -14.96
CA LYS A 69 -6.55 11.79 -14.13
C LYS A 69 -7.98 11.63 -14.66
N PHE A 70 -8.20 11.83 -15.96
CA PHE A 70 -9.53 11.68 -16.56
C PHE A 70 -10.09 10.26 -16.42
N ILE A 71 -9.25 9.23 -16.63
CA ILE A 71 -9.63 7.83 -16.46
C ILE A 71 -10.06 7.56 -15.01
N ASN A 72 -9.33 8.09 -14.03
CA ASN A 72 -9.65 7.90 -12.61
C ASN A 72 -10.96 8.60 -12.23
N GLU A 73 -11.15 9.86 -12.65
CA GLU A 73 -12.41 10.60 -12.43
C GLU A 73 -13.61 9.91 -13.09
N TYR A 74 -13.43 9.40 -14.33
CA TYR A 74 -14.45 8.63 -15.03
C TYR A 74 -14.86 7.39 -14.23
N ARG A 75 -13.87 6.64 -13.74
CA ARG A 75 -14.11 5.40 -13.02
C ARG A 75 -14.78 5.63 -11.67
N GLU A 76 -14.34 6.66 -10.96
CA GLU A 76 -14.96 7.07 -9.70
C GLU A 76 -16.41 7.48 -9.92
N LYS A 77 -16.69 8.35 -10.90
CA LYS A 77 -18.04 8.83 -11.16
C LYS A 77 -19.00 7.74 -11.66
N LYS A 78 -18.53 6.84 -12.54
CA LYS A 78 -19.38 5.83 -13.18
C LYS A 78 -19.55 4.57 -12.34
N TYR A 79 -18.49 4.15 -11.64
CA TYR A 79 -18.45 2.85 -10.96
C TYR A 79 -18.23 2.96 -9.45
N GLY A 80 -17.93 4.16 -8.91
CA GLY A 80 -17.55 4.34 -7.50
C GLY A 80 -16.16 3.79 -7.16
N ILE A 81 -15.36 3.41 -8.17
CA ILE A 81 -14.02 2.82 -7.96
C ILE A 81 -13.00 3.94 -7.87
N ILE A 82 -12.37 4.04 -6.71
CA ILE A 82 -11.34 5.01 -6.39
C ILE A 82 -10.00 4.30 -6.47
N THR A 83 -9.06 4.79 -7.27
CA THR A 83 -7.70 4.25 -7.34
C THR A 83 -6.74 5.21 -6.66
N ARG A 84 -6.03 4.75 -5.63
CA ARG A 84 -5.03 5.57 -4.91
C ARG A 84 -3.68 4.89 -4.82
N ASN A 85 -2.62 5.70 -4.73
CA ASN A 85 -1.29 5.21 -4.39
C ASN A 85 -1.18 4.96 -2.88
N GLY A 86 -0.98 3.71 -2.48
CA GLY A 86 -0.72 3.29 -1.11
C GLY A 86 0.73 3.52 -0.65
N SER A 87 1.56 4.19 -1.46
CA SER A 87 2.99 4.40 -1.22
C SER A 87 3.79 3.08 -1.23
N CYS A 88 4.95 3.07 -0.57
CA CYS A 88 5.84 1.92 -0.47
C CYS A 88 5.64 1.12 0.83
N VAL A 89 4.87 1.65 1.79
CA VAL A 89 4.66 1.00 3.09
C VAL A 89 3.39 0.18 3.02
N ILE A 90 3.54 -1.13 3.19
CA ILE A 90 2.44 -2.09 3.14
C ILE A 90 2.27 -2.71 4.53
N THR A 91 1.04 -2.72 5.04
CA THR A 91 0.67 -3.38 6.30
C THR A 91 -0.21 -4.59 6.04
N GLU A 92 -0.36 -5.49 7.02
CA GLU A 92 -1.29 -6.62 6.90
C GLU A 92 -2.73 -6.15 6.67
N TYR A 93 -3.16 -5.10 7.38
CA TYR A 93 -4.44 -4.43 7.15
C TYR A 93 -4.59 -4.03 5.68
N SER A 94 -3.62 -3.29 5.14
CA SER A 94 -3.75 -2.67 3.82
C SER A 94 -3.71 -3.71 2.70
N GLN A 95 -2.98 -4.82 2.89
CA GLN A 95 -3.02 -5.98 1.99
C GLN A 95 -4.40 -6.64 1.98
N CYS A 96 -4.94 -6.95 3.15
CA CYS A 96 -6.21 -7.65 3.27
C CYS A 96 -7.39 -6.79 2.80
N TYR A 97 -7.38 -5.49 3.10
CA TYR A 97 -8.34 -4.54 2.55
C TYR A 97 -8.28 -4.53 1.02
N SER A 98 -7.09 -4.31 0.45
CA SER A 98 -6.92 -4.19 -1.02
C SER A 98 -7.32 -5.46 -1.75
N LYS A 99 -6.96 -6.63 -1.20
CA LYS A 99 -7.33 -7.93 -1.76
C LYS A 99 -8.85 -8.11 -1.75
N THR A 100 -9.48 -7.86 -0.60
CA THR A 100 -10.93 -8.02 -0.43
C THR A 100 -11.70 -7.07 -1.34
N MET A 101 -11.28 -5.80 -1.40
CA MET A 101 -11.94 -4.82 -2.26
C MET A 101 -11.80 -5.18 -3.74
N LYS A 102 -10.63 -5.67 -4.17
CA LYS A 102 -10.42 -6.14 -5.55
C LYS A 102 -11.35 -7.32 -5.90
N GLU A 103 -11.50 -8.28 -5.00
CA GLU A 103 -12.43 -9.41 -5.18
C GLU A 103 -13.89 -8.92 -5.30
N ILE A 104 -14.29 -7.98 -4.46
CA ILE A 104 -15.63 -7.35 -4.51
C ILE A 104 -15.84 -6.63 -5.84
N VAL A 105 -14.88 -5.80 -6.26
CA VAL A 105 -14.91 -5.05 -7.53
C VAL A 105 -15.04 -6.00 -8.72
N PHE A 106 -14.23 -7.06 -8.77
CA PHE A 106 -14.29 -8.05 -9.85
C PHE A 106 -15.59 -8.83 -9.87
N LYS A 107 -16.10 -9.22 -8.69
CA LYS A 107 -17.39 -9.89 -8.59
C LYS A 107 -18.54 -8.99 -9.05
N LYS A 108 -18.48 -7.69 -8.74
CA LYS A 108 -19.54 -6.74 -9.04
C LYS A 108 -19.53 -6.25 -10.49
N PHE A 109 -18.34 -5.96 -11.02
CA PHE A 109 -18.19 -5.28 -12.30
C PHE A 109 -17.55 -6.14 -13.40
N GLY A 110 -17.09 -7.35 -13.08
CA GLY A 110 -16.33 -8.20 -13.98
C GLY A 110 -14.82 -8.00 -13.85
N THR A 111 -14.06 -9.05 -14.19
CA THR A 111 -12.60 -9.09 -14.06
C THR A 111 -11.86 -8.15 -15.02
N ASP A 112 -12.53 -7.71 -16.08
CA ASP A 112 -12.02 -6.79 -17.10
C ASP A 112 -12.33 -5.31 -16.79
N ILE A 113 -12.94 -4.99 -15.65
CA ILE A 113 -13.41 -3.62 -15.34
C ILE A 113 -12.34 -2.54 -15.47
N PHE A 114 -11.10 -2.78 -15.05
CA PHE A 114 -10.04 -1.77 -15.14
C PHE A 114 -9.64 -1.47 -16.58
N GLU A 115 -9.56 -2.50 -17.42
CA GLU A 115 -9.24 -2.38 -18.85
C GLU A 115 -10.41 -1.78 -19.62
N ARG A 116 -11.63 -2.27 -19.37
CA ARG A 116 -12.84 -1.77 -20.00
C ARG A 116 -13.09 -0.30 -19.65
N SER A 117 -13.03 0.06 -18.36
CA SER A 117 -13.22 1.46 -17.92
C SER A 117 -12.17 2.40 -18.49
N ARG A 118 -10.91 1.95 -18.66
CA ARG A 118 -9.86 2.71 -19.34
C ARG A 118 -10.24 3.00 -20.80
N LYS A 119 -10.58 1.96 -21.57
CA LYS A 119 -10.99 2.13 -22.99
C LYS A 119 -12.21 3.02 -23.16
N GLU A 120 -13.20 2.87 -22.28
CA GLU A 120 -14.39 3.73 -22.27
C GLU A 120 -14.02 5.20 -22.02
N ALA A 121 -13.15 5.48 -21.06
CA ALA A 121 -12.68 6.83 -20.75
C ALA A 121 -11.83 7.41 -21.89
N GLU A 122 -10.89 6.65 -22.44
CA GLU A 122 -10.06 7.07 -23.59
C GLU A 122 -10.93 7.46 -24.80
N ALA A 123 -11.96 6.67 -25.11
CA ALA A 123 -12.89 6.97 -26.20
C ALA A 123 -13.71 8.25 -25.98
N LEU A 124 -13.92 8.66 -24.72
CA LEU A 124 -14.58 9.92 -24.37
C LEU A 124 -13.60 11.09 -24.38
N TYR A 125 -12.36 10.87 -23.92
CA TYR A 125 -11.31 11.87 -23.91
C TYR A 125 -10.98 12.35 -25.33
N LEU A 126 -10.92 11.43 -26.31
CA LEU A 126 -10.67 11.74 -27.72
C LEU A 126 -11.79 12.54 -28.40
N LYS A 127 -12.98 12.62 -27.80
CA LYS A 127 -14.12 13.38 -28.33
C LYS A 127 -14.25 14.77 -27.72
N LYS A 128 -13.41 15.10 -26.73
CA LYS A 128 -13.36 16.39 -26.06
C LYS A 128 -12.53 17.38 -26.88
#